data_AF-A0A4C2E931-F1
#
_entry.id   AF-A0A4C2E931-F1
#
_cell.length_a   1.000
_cell.length_b   1.000
_cell.length_c   1.000
_cell.angle_alpha   90.00
_cell.angle_beta   90.00
_cell.angle_gamma   90.00
#
_symmetry.space_group_name_H-M   'P 1'
#
loop_
_entity.id
_entity.type
_entity.pdbx_description
1 polymer ?
#
loop_
_entity_poly.entity_id
_entity_poly.type
_entity_poly.pdbx_seq_one_letter_code
_entity_poly.pdbx_strand_id
1 'polypeptide(L)'
;EVTACSLFVGLSYVHLNHSLGATQETFASIFMLLLISIAMVNQMHVFAFPSRELYEVREASSNTFHWSALLLMHLLFEIIWSSLCQFFCWVCYYWPAYYSGRASQAGFFWLFYVLIFPMYYCSYGLWILYMSPDVPSASMINSNIFAAFLLFCGILQPREKMPAFWRRLMYKTSPFTYVVQSLATVLVHNKKVICGKNEFLKMDPPSGQNCGSYLKQYMSNNGGYLVNPEATTDCEYCPHTVQDQVVKKYNIHWSQRWRNFGFMWAYIIFNVFFMLFCYYVMRVKVWSLGGLLNIKSWIPKKKERHEKDTTIFQKKPGDENMVSKQ
;
A
#
# COMPACT_ATOMS: atom_id res chain seq x y z
N GLU A 1 -8.75 -11.17 -17.42
CA GLU A 1 -7.32 -10.84 -17.58
C GLU A 1 -6.52 -11.09 -16.29
N VAL A 2 -6.87 -10.44 -15.17
CA VAL A 2 -6.23 -10.61 -13.85
C VAL A 2 -6.03 -12.08 -13.46
N THR A 3 -7.05 -12.93 -13.64
CA THR A 3 -6.95 -14.37 -13.37
C THR A 3 -5.90 -15.07 -14.22
N ALA A 4 -5.76 -14.68 -15.50
CA ALA A 4 -4.75 -15.24 -16.39
C ALA A 4 -3.34 -14.79 -15.99
N CYS A 5 -3.16 -13.53 -15.59
CA CYS A 5 -1.89 -13.05 -15.02
C CYS A 5 -1.54 -13.81 -13.73
N SER A 6 -2.51 -14.00 -12.84
CA SER A 6 -2.32 -14.76 -11.60
C SER A 6 -1.99 -16.23 -11.86
N LEU A 7 -2.60 -16.83 -12.89
CA LEU A 7 -2.28 -18.18 -13.34
C LEU A 7 -0.88 -18.26 -13.93
N PHE A 8 -0.47 -17.29 -14.74
CA PHE A 8 0.89 -17.21 -15.28
C PHE A 8 1.93 -17.12 -14.17
N VAL A 9 1.70 -16.27 -13.16
CA VAL A 9 2.55 -16.20 -11.98
C VAL A 9 2.55 -17.54 -11.23
N GLY A 10 1.38 -18.12 -10.95
CA GLY A 10 1.29 -19.42 -10.27
C GLY A 10 2.02 -20.56 -11.00
N LEU A 11 1.93 -20.59 -12.33
CA LEU A 11 2.58 -21.59 -13.19
C LEU A 11 4.10 -21.37 -13.32
N SER A 12 4.58 -20.13 -13.24
CA SER A 12 6.01 -19.82 -13.29
C SER A 12 6.77 -20.36 -12.08
N TYR A 13 6.06 -20.62 -10.97
CA TYR A 13 6.61 -21.07 -9.70
C TYR A 13 6.13 -22.47 -9.31
N VAL A 14 5.82 -23.33 -10.31
CA VAL A 14 5.38 -24.71 -10.06
C VAL A 14 6.49 -25.51 -9.38
N HIS A 15 6.14 -26.25 -8.34
CA HIS A 15 7.06 -27.12 -7.59
C HIS A 15 8.30 -26.38 -7.04
N LEU A 16 8.06 -25.33 -6.27
CA LEU A 16 9.12 -24.72 -5.46
C LEU A 16 9.73 -25.77 -4.51
N ASN A 17 10.99 -26.14 -4.77
CA ASN A 17 11.77 -27.02 -3.92
C ASN A 17 11.93 -26.41 -2.51
N HIS A 18 12.36 -27.20 -1.54
CA HIS A 18 12.57 -26.71 -0.16
C HIS A 18 13.90 -25.98 0.04
N SER A 19 14.50 -25.45 -1.03
CA SER A 19 15.83 -24.83 -1.00
C SER A 19 15.82 -23.39 -0.46
N LEU A 20 17.02 -22.84 -0.21
CA LEU A 20 17.17 -21.43 0.18
C LEU A 20 16.77 -20.50 -0.97
N GLY A 21 17.15 -20.85 -2.21
CA GLY A 21 16.76 -20.15 -3.43
C GLY A 21 15.24 -20.10 -3.61
N ALA A 22 14.56 -21.22 -3.39
CA ALA A 22 13.10 -21.30 -3.50
C ALA A 22 12.37 -20.38 -2.52
N THR A 23 12.94 -20.16 -1.32
CA THR A 23 12.37 -19.18 -0.38
C THR A 23 12.43 -17.76 -0.94
N GLN A 24 13.50 -17.41 -1.68
CA GLN A 24 13.63 -16.11 -2.34
C GLN A 24 12.70 -15.98 -3.55
N GLU A 25 12.54 -17.04 -4.33
CA GLU A 25 11.58 -17.12 -5.42
C GLU A 25 10.14 -16.94 -4.92
N THR A 26 9.80 -17.49 -3.74
CA THR A 26 8.50 -17.28 -3.09
C THR A 26 8.28 -15.80 -2.70
N PHE A 27 9.33 -15.04 -2.37
CA PHE A 27 9.19 -13.61 -2.15
C PHE A 27 8.98 -12.84 -3.45
N ALA A 28 9.73 -13.20 -4.49
CA ALA A 28 9.59 -12.60 -5.81
C ALA A 28 8.19 -12.87 -6.40
N SER A 29 7.62 -14.05 -6.18
CA SER A 29 6.26 -14.38 -6.63
C SER A 29 5.19 -13.52 -5.96
N ILE A 30 5.28 -13.27 -4.65
CA ILE A 30 4.40 -12.32 -3.93
C ILE A 30 4.56 -10.91 -4.49
N PHE A 31 5.78 -10.48 -4.78
CA PHE A 31 6.03 -9.18 -5.39
C PHE A 31 5.32 -9.03 -6.75
N MET A 32 5.37 -10.07 -7.60
CA MET A 32 4.64 -10.08 -8.87
C MET A 32 3.11 -10.03 -8.66
N LEU A 33 2.58 -10.68 -7.63
CA LEU A 33 1.16 -10.56 -7.30
C LEU A 33 0.76 -9.13 -6.90
N LEU A 34 1.62 -8.41 -6.18
CA LEU A 34 1.35 -7.02 -5.84
C LEU A 34 1.26 -6.15 -7.09
N LEU A 35 2.12 -6.38 -8.09
CA LEU A 35 2.09 -5.63 -9.35
C LEU A 35 0.74 -5.76 -10.06
N ILE A 36 0.04 -6.89 -9.95
CA ILE A 36 -1.28 -7.05 -10.58
C ILE A 36 -2.28 -6.00 -10.06
N SER A 37 -2.16 -5.58 -8.79
CA SER A 37 -3.07 -4.60 -8.20
C SER A 37 -2.97 -3.20 -8.81
N ILE A 38 -1.82 -2.80 -9.40
CA ILE A 38 -1.73 -1.50 -10.08
C ILE A 38 -2.64 -1.43 -11.30
N ALA A 39 -2.70 -2.53 -12.06
CA ALA A 39 -3.53 -2.64 -13.25
C ALA A 39 -5.02 -2.58 -12.86
N MET A 40 -5.39 -3.26 -11.78
CA MET A 40 -6.76 -3.22 -11.25
C MET A 40 -7.18 -1.80 -10.81
N VAL A 41 -6.29 -1.07 -10.11
CA VAL A 41 -6.59 0.30 -9.70
C VAL A 41 -6.74 1.22 -10.91
N ASN A 42 -5.86 1.09 -11.92
CA ASN A 42 -5.96 1.89 -13.15
C ASN A 42 -7.24 1.57 -13.94
N GLN A 43 -7.66 0.30 -14.00
CA GLN A 43 -8.92 -0.09 -14.63
C GLN A 43 -10.12 0.49 -13.89
N MET A 44 -10.12 0.43 -12.56
CA MET A 44 -11.15 1.03 -11.71
C MET A 44 -11.28 2.55 -11.95
N HIS A 45 -10.17 3.27 -12.16
CA HIS A 45 -10.21 4.70 -12.49
C HIS A 45 -10.98 5.01 -13.77
N VAL A 46 -10.84 4.17 -14.81
CA VAL A 46 -11.53 4.36 -16.09
C VAL A 46 -13.04 4.14 -15.95
N PHE A 47 -13.47 3.14 -15.16
CA PHE A 47 -14.90 2.85 -14.98
C PHE A 47 -15.62 3.78 -14.01
N ALA A 48 -14.93 4.25 -12.96
CA ALA A 48 -15.55 5.11 -11.94
C ALA A 48 -15.55 6.61 -12.32
N PHE A 49 -14.82 7.03 -13.35
CA PHE A 49 -14.76 8.43 -13.77
C PHE A 49 -16.06 8.94 -14.45
N PRO A 50 -16.66 8.24 -15.42
CA PRO A 50 -17.88 8.72 -16.08
C PRO A 50 -19.07 8.84 -15.13
N SER A 51 -19.18 7.92 -14.16
CA SER A 51 -20.23 7.99 -13.13
C SER A 51 -20.04 9.18 -12.18
N ARG A 52 -18.79 9.52 -11.85
CA ARG A 52 -18.47 10.76 -11.12
C ARG A 52 -18.86 12.01 -11.91
N GLU A 53 -18.53 12.08 -13.20
CA GLU A 53 -18.85 13.22 -14.06
C GLU A 53 -20.37 13.41 -14.20
N LEU A 54 -21.12 12.32 -14.40
CA LEU A 54 -22.58 12.35 -14.46
C LEU A 54 -23.19 12.93 -13.16
N TYR A 55 -22.67 12.50 -12.01
CA TYR A 55 -23.10 13.00 -10.72
C TYR A 55 -22.83 14.51 -10.58
N GLU A 56 -21.60 14.95 -10.88
CA GLU A 56 -21.20 16.36 -10.75
C GLU A 56 -21.99 17.30 -11.68
N VAL A 57 -22.29 16.87 -12.92
CA VAL A 57 -22.95 17.72 -13.92
C VAL A 57 -24.47 17.76 -13.77
N ARG A 58 -25.12 16.66 -13.39
CA ARG A 58 -26.60 16.56 -13.39
C ARG A 58 -27.22 16.33 -12.03
N GLU A 59 -26.68 15.41 -11.25
CA GLU A 59 -27.33 14.92 -10.02
C GLU A 59 -27.04 15.84 -8.84
N ALA A 60 -25.84 16.40 -8.78
CA ALA A 60 -25.44 17.37 -7.76
C ALA A 60 -26.27 18.66 -7.83
N SER A 61 -26.57 19.17 -9.03
CA SER A 61 -27.43 20.36 -9.19
C SER A 61 -28.89 20.10 -8.83
N SER A 62 -29.34 18.85 -9.01
CA SER A 62 -30.72 18.43 -8.75
C SER A 62 -30.97 18.03 -7.30
N ASN A 63 -29.93 17.94 -6.46
CA ASN A 63 -29.98 17.50 -5.06
C ASN A 63 -30.72 16.16 -4.84
N THR A 64 -30.68 15.25 -5.80
CA THR A 64 -31.38 13.95 -5.71
C THR A 64 -30.74 13.01 -4.69
N PHE A 65 -29.41 13.01 -4.56
CA PHE A 65 -28.66 12.18 -3.61
C PHE A 65 -27.54 12.94 -2.92
N HIS A 66 -27.27 12.61 -1.66
CA HIS A 66 -26.11 13.15 -0.94
C HIS A 66 -24.80 12.65 -1.57
N TRP A 67 -23.81 13.52 -1.70
CA TRP A 67 -22.54 13.24 -2.39
C TRP A 67 -21.78 12.04 -1.84
N SER A 68 -21.86 11.80 -0.52
CA SER A 68 -21.19 10.65 0.08
C SER A 68 -21.80 9.31 -0.33
N ALA A 69 -23.07 9.29 -0.76
CA ALA A 69 -23.74 8.06 -1.18
C ALA A 69 -23.08 7.48 -2.44
N LEU A 70 -22.73 8.31 -3.43
CA LEU A 70 -22.01 7.88 -4.63
C LEU A 70 -20.66 7.25 -4.26
N LEU A 71 -19.86 7.94 -3.44
CA LEU A 71 -18.51 7.51 -3.06
C LEU A 71 -18.54 6.15 -2.34
N LEU A 72 -19.44 6.00 -1.37
CA LEU A 72 -19.56 4.80 -0.56
C LEU A 72 -20.13 3.63 -1.37
N MET A 73 -21.09 3.87 -2.26
CA MET A 73 -21.64 2.84 -3.13
C MET A 73 -20.59 2.34 -4.13
N HIS A 74 -19.85 3.24 -4.79
CA HIS A 74 -18.75 2.84 -5.66
C HIS A 74 -17.72 2.00 -4.91
N LEU A 75 -17.30 2.43 -3.72
CA LEU A 75 -16.37 1.66 -2.91
C LEU A 75 -16.91 0.26 -2.57
N LEU A 76 -18.17 0.14 -2.17
CA LEU A 76 -18.77 -1.13 -1.79
C LEU A 76 -18.85 -2.09 -2.98
N PHE A 77 -19.35 -1.63 -4.13
CA PHE A 77 -19.46 -2.47 -5.33
C PHE A 77 -18.09 -2.87 -5.87
N GLU A 78 -17.11 -1.97 -5.85
CA GLU A 78 -15.75 -2.29 -6.27
C GLU A 78 -15.08 -3.29 -5.34
N ILE A 79 -15.31 -3.20 -4.03
CA ILE A 79 -14.81 -4.20 -3.07
C ILE A 79 -15.39 -5.58 -3.37
N ILE A 80 -16.70 -5.68 -3.62
CA ILE A 80 -17.35 -6.96 -3.92
C ILE A 80 -16.79 -7.56 -5.20
N TRP A 81 -16.75 -6.77 -6.28
CA TRP A 81 -16.24 -7.21 -7.57
C TRP A 81 -14.77 -7.62 -7.49
N SER A 82 -13.94 -6.78 -6.89
CA SER A 82 -12.51 -7.03 -6.70
C SER A 82 -12.25 -8.26 -5.84
N SER A 83 -13.02 -8.48 -4.77
CA SER A 83 -12.91 -9.68 -3.93
C SER A 83 -13.26 -10.96 -4.69
N LEU A 84 -14.27 -10.92 -5.56
CA LEU A 84 -14.61 -12.05 -6.43
C LEU A 84 -13.47 -12.36 -7.41
N CYS A 85 -12.91 -11.36 -8.10
CA CYS A 85 -11.76 -11.56 -8.98
C CYS A 85 -10.56 -12.14 -8.21
N GLN A 86 -10.33 -11.65 -7.00
CA GLN A 86 -9.22 -12.06 -6.14
C GLN A 86 -9.36 -13.49 -5.63
N PHE A 87 -10.60 -13.96 -5.42
CA PHE A 87 -10.89 -15.35 -5.11
C PHE A 87 -10.42 -16.29 -6.23
N PHE A 88 -10.73 -15.97 -7.49
CA PHE A 88 -10.25 -16.76 -8.62
C PHE A 88 -8.72 -16.70 -8.76
N CYS A 89 -8.12 -15.53 -8.51
CA CYS A 89 -6.67 -15.38 -8.50
C CYS A 89 -6.01 -16.25 -7.42
N TRP A 90 -6.61 -16.31 -6.22
CA TRP A 90 -6.14 -17.19 -5.16
C TRP A 90 -6.12 -18.65 -5.59
N VAL A 91 -7.20 -19.14 -6.24
CA VAL A 91 -7.24 -20.52 -6.74
C VAL A 91 -6.13 -20.78 -7.78
N CYS A 92 -5.95 -19.86 -8.74
CA CYS A 92 -4.96 -19.99 -9.81
C CYS A 92 -3.51 -19.79 -9.35
N TYR A 93 -3.27 -19.12 -8.22
CA TYR A 93 -1.92 -18.90 -7.69
C TYR A 93 -1.53 -19.93 -6.63
N TYR A 94 -2.43 -20.20 -5.67
CA TYR A 94 -2.09 -20.95 -4.47
C TYR A 94 -1.91 -22.44 -4.74
N TRP A 95 -2.76 -23.02 -5.59
CA TRP A 95 -2.75 -24.46 -5.86
C TRP A 95 -1.67 -24.91 -6.84
N PRO A 96 -1.43 -24.24 -7.98
CA PRO A 96 -0.40 -24.69 -8.93
C PRO A 96 1.02 -24.62 -8.36
N ALA A 97 1.28 -23.68 -7.44
CA ALA A 97 2.56 -23.56 -6.75
C ALA A 97 2.76 -24.57 -5.61
N TYR A 98 1.80 -25.49 -5.37
CA TYR A 98 1.85 -26.52 -4.33
C TYR A 98 2.23 -25.98 -2.94
N TYR A 99 1.66 -24.83 -2.56
CA TYR A 99 1.82 -24.29 -1.21
C TYR A 99 1.15 -25.20 -0.16
N SER A 100 1.43 -24.96 1.13
CA SER A 100 0.99 -25.88 2.18
C SER A 100 -0.53 -26.00 2.23
N GLY A 101 -1.06 -27.23 2.15
CA GLY A 101 -2.49 -27.50 2.27
C GLY A 101 -3.07 -27.38 3.69
N ARG A 102 -2.28 -26.92 4.67
CA ARG A 102 -2.77 -26.73 6.05
C ARG A 102 -3.84 -25.64 6.07
N ALA A 103 -5.04 -25.98 6.57
CA ALA A 103 -6.19 -25.08 6.62
C ALA A 103 -5.90 -23.74 7.32
N SER A 104 -5.08 -23.75 8.38
CA SER A 104 -4.71 -22.52 9.11
C SER A 104 -3.81 -21.57 8.29
N GLN A 105 -3.02 -22.09 7.36
CA GLN A 105 -2.16 -21.31 6.48
C GLN A 105 -2.95 -20.86 5.25
N ALA A 106 -3.57 -21.80 4.53
CA ALA A 106 -4.38 -21.50 3.36
C ALA A 106 -5.53 -20.51 3.68
N GLY A 107 -6.20 -20.69 4.82
CA GLY A 107 -7.30 -19.83 5.25
C GLY A 107 -6.85 -18.40 5.61
N PHE A 108 -5.69 -18.23 6.24
CA PHE A 108 -5.17 -16.89 6.51
C PHE A 108 -4.73 -16.20 5.21
N PHE A 109 -4.07 -16.93 4.30
CA PHE A 109 -3.70 -16.39 3.00
C PHE A 109 -4.94 -15.95 2.22
N TRP A 110 -5.98 -16.79 2.19
CA TRP A 110 -7.27 -16.45 1.59
C TRP A 110 -7.87 -15.19 2.22
N LEU A 111 -8.01 -15.14 3.55
CA LEU A 111 -8.60 -14.00 4.25
C LEU A 111 -7.86 -12.70 3.96
N PHE A 112 -6.52 -12.74 3.97
CA PHE A 112 -5.72 -11.55 3.75
C PHE A 112 -5.70 -11.13 2.27
N TYR A 113 -5.47 -12.07 1.36
CA TYR A 113 -5.33 -11.81 -0.07
C TYR A 113 -6.68 -11.50 -0.73
N VAL A 114 -7.75 -12.22 -0.39
CA VAL A 114 -9.08 -12.15 -1.04
C VAL A 114 -9.98 -11.07 -0.44
N LEU A 115 -9.86 -10.76 0.85
CA LEU A 115 -10.72 -9.76 1.49
C LEU A 115 -9.96 -8.46 1.78
N ILE A 116 -8.87 -8.54 2.55
CA ILE A 116 -8.21 -7.33 3.07
C ILE A 116 -7.48 -6.54 2.00
N PHE A 117 -6.73 -7.22 1.14
CA PHE A 117 -5.97 -6.58 0.08
C PHE A 117 -6.85 -5.81 -0.92
N PRO A 118 -7.97 -6.35 -1.45
CA PRO A 118 -8.89 -5.59 -2.29
C PRO A 118 -9.55 -4.42 -1.58
N MET A 119 -9.98 -4.57 -0.33
CA MET A 119 -10.49 -3.43 0.43
C MET A 119 -9.47 -2.29 0.54
N TYR A 120 -8.20 -2.63 0.71
CA TYR A 120 -7.13 -1.64 0.73
C TYR A 120 -6.91 -0.97 -0.62
N TYR A 121 -6.70 -1.71 -1.71
CA TYR A 121 -6.36 -1.07 -2.99
C TYR A 121 -7.56 -0.35 -3.62
N CYS A 122 -8.80 -0.82 -3.41
CA CYS A 122 -10.01 -0.12 -3.86
C CYS A 122 -10.18 1.21 -3.12
N SER A 123 -10.04 1.23 -1.79
CA SER A 123 -10.15 2.47 -1.00
C SER A 123 -9.06 3.49 -1.35
N TYR A 124 -7.82 3.03 -1.50
CA TYR A 124 -6.69 3.86 -1.93
C TYR A 124 -6.88 4.39 -3.36
N GLY A 125 -7.28 3.53 -4.30
CA GLY A 125 -7.45 3.90 -5.69
C GLY A 125 -8.59 4.90 -5.90
N LEU A 126 -9.73 4.69 -5.24
CA LEU A 126 -10.87 5.61 -5.31
C LEU A 126 -10.55 6.95 -4.66
N TRP A 127 -9.81 6.96 -3.55
CA TRP A 127 -9.32 8.21 -2.97
C TRP A 127 -8.54 9.04 -4.01
N ILE A 128 -7.59 8.44 -4.72
CA ILE A 128 -6.81 9.15 -5.76
C ILE A 128 -7.71 9.66 -6.88
N LEU A 129 -8.66 8.84 -7.34
CA LEU A 129 -9.59 9.22 -8.41
C LEU A 129 -10.44 10.43 -8.02
N TYR A 130 -10.97 10.48 -6.80
CA TYR A 130 -11.80 11.60 -6.35
C TYR A 130 -11.00 12.86 -6.05
N MET A 131 -9.68 12.71 -5.83
CA MET A 131 -8.77 13.85 -5.71
C MET A 131 -8.38 14.42 -7.08
N SER A 132 -8.32 13.58 -8.14
CA SER A 132 -7.82 13.99 -9.44
C SER A 132 -8.88 14.66 -10.34
N PRO A 133 -8.48 15.59 -11.23
CA PRO A 133 -9.41 16.20 -12.18
C PRO A 133 -9.78 15.27 -13.32
N ASP A 134 -8.83 14.48 -13.83
CA ASP A 134 -8.97 13.59 -14.99
C ASP A 134 -8.36 12.19 -14.72
N VAL A 135 -8.69 11.21 -15.56
CA VAL A 135 -8.20 9.81 -15.47
C VAL A 135 -6.69 9.71 -15.70
N PRO A 136 -6.09 10.34 -16.74
CA PRO A 136 -4.64 10.32 -16.92
C PRO A 136 -3.86 10.82 -15.70
N SER A 137 -4.28 11.95 -15.12
CA SER A 137 -3.69 12.50 -13.89
C SER A 137 -3.83 11.53 -12.71
N ALA A 138 -4.99 10.89 -12.55
CA ALA A 138 -5.22 9.87 -11.51
C ALA A 138 -4.22 8.70 -11.63
N SER A 139 -4.05 8.20 -12.85
CA SER A 139 -3.17 7.07 -13.14
C SER A 139 -1.69 7.42 -12.92
N MET A 140 -1.28 8.64 -13.28
CA MET A 140 0.09 9.11 -13.02
C MET A 140 0.38 9.24 -11.53
N ILE A 141 -0.55 9.82 -10.75
CA ILE A 141 -0.42 9.92 -9.29
C ILE A 141 -0.36 8.53 -8.65
N ASN A 142 -1.28 7.64 -9.07
CA ASN A 142 -1.33 6.26 -8.60
C ASN A 142 -0.01 5.53 -8.87
N SER A 143 0.53 5.64 -10.07
CA SER A 143 1.76 4.96 -10.46
C SER A 143 2.96 5.41 -9.64
N ASN A 144 3.08 6.71 -9.35
CA ASN A 144 4.17 7.24 -8.52
C ASN A 144 4.07 6.78 -7.06
N ILE A 145 2.88 6.86 -6.47
CA ILE A 145 2.68 6.46 -5.07
C ILE A 145 2.83 4.93 -4.92
N PHE A 146 2.29 4.16 -5.87
CA PHE A 146 2.43 2.72 -5.91
C PHE A 146 3.89 2.30 -6.05
N ALA A 147 4.66 2.92 -6.95
CA ALA A 147 6.09 2.66 -7.10
C ALA A 147 6.86 2.95 -5.80
N ALA A 148 6.53 4.04 -5.10
CA ALA A 148 7.12 4.33 -3.80
C ALA A 148 6.80 3.23 -2.76
N PHE A 149 5.54 2.80 -2.63
CA PHE A 149 5.18 1.72 -1.70
C PHE A 149 5.86 0.40 -2.04
N LEU A 150 5.99 0.09 -3.33
CA LEU A 150 6.65 -1.11 -3.83
C LEU A 150 8.16 -1.11 -3.56
N LEU A 151 8.84 0.01 -3.76
CA LEU A 151 10.28 0.14 -3.46
C LEU A 151 10.59 -0.09 -1.98
N PHE A 152 9.71 0.39 -1.09
CA PHE A 152 9.91 0.32 0.36
C PHE A 152 9.24 -0.87 1.06
N CYS A 153 8.66 -1.83 0.32
CA CYS A 153 7.97 -2.99 0.90
C CYS A 153 8.89 -4.02 1.59
N GLY A 154 10.21 -3.88 1.45
CA GLY A 154 11.21 -4.73 2.10
C GLY A 154 11.67 -5.96 1.30
N ILE A 155 11.04 -6.26 0.16
CA ILE A 155 11.46 -7.35 -0.74
C ILE A 155 12.68 -6.94 -1.56
N LEU A 156 12.61 -5.81 -2.27
CA LEU A 156 13.68 -5.32 -3.16
C LEU A 156 14.92 -4.88 -2.37
N GLN A 157 14.70 -4.19 -1.25
CA GLN A 157 15.78 -3.76 -0.37
C GLN A 157 15.46 -4.18 1.07
N PRO A 158 16.30 -5.00 1.72
CA PRO A 158 16.14 -5.35 3.12
C PRO A 158 16.16 -4.10 4.00
N ARG A 159 15.37 -4.11 5.09
CA ARG A 159 15.25 -3.00 6.05
C ARG A 159 16.60 -2.48 6.58
N GLU A 160 17.58 -3.35 6.75
CA GLU A 160 18.90 -3.02 7.30
C GLU A 160 19.77 -2.24 6.31
N LYS A 161 19.57 -2.43 5.01
CA LYS A 161 20.33 -1.76 3.95
C LYS A 161 19.74 -0.40 3.56
N MET A 162 18.65 0.04 4.19
CA MET A 162 18.04 1.34 3.89
C MET A 162 18.65 2.46 4.76
N PRO A 163 18.84 3.68 4.21
CA PRO A 163 19.20 4.85 5.00
C PRO A 163 18.20 5.11 6.14
N ALA A 164 18.68 5.72 7.23
CA ALA A 164 17.91 5.82 8.47
C ALA A 164 16.56 6.54 8.34
N PHE A 165 16.49 7.57 7.48
CA PHE A 165 15.25 8.32 7.20
C PHE A 165 14.17 7.42 6.58
N TRP A 166 14.48 6.76 5.46
CA TRP A 166 13.57 5.88 4.72
C TRP A 166 13.15 4.65 5.55
N ARG A 167 14.06 4.13 6.37
CA ARG A 167 13.79 3.00 7.27
C ARG A 167 12.80 3.33 8.38
N ARG A 168 12.81 4.56 8.91
CA ARG A 168 11.93 4.95 10.02
C ARG A 168 10.57 5.44 9.55
N LEU A 169 10.55 6.21 8.45
CA LEU A 169 9.33 6.78 7.89
C LEU A 169 8.69 5.79 6.91
N MET A 170 9.21 5.72 5.68
CA MET A 170 8.56 4.99 4.58
C MET A 170 8.38 3.50 4.83
N TYR A 171 9.37 2.80 5.39
CA TYR A 171 9.21 1.35 5.63
C TYR A 171 8.09 1.04 6.63
N LYS A 172 7.91 1.89 7.66
CA LYS A 172 6.86 1.71 8.67
C LYS A 172 5.50 2.25 8.21
N THR A 173 5.49 3.29 7.37
CA THR A 173 4.24 3.85 6.84
C THR A 173 3.76 3.17 5.57
N SER A 174 4.59 2.34 4.92
CA SER A 174 4.21 1.64 3.70
C SER A 174 3.24 0.49 4.03
N PRO A 175 2.00 0.53 3.51
CA PRO A 175 1.03 -0.54 3.70
C PRO A 175 1.51 -1.85 3.04
N PHE A 176 2.29 -1.76 1.97
CA PHE A 176 2.79 -2.93 1.24
C PHE A 176 3.77 -3.75 2.07
N THR A 177 4.53 -3.13 2.98
CA THR A 177 5.36 -3.85 3.95
C THR A 177 4.53 -4.83 4.79
N TYR A 178 3.36 -4.38 5.25
CA TYR A 178 2.47 -5.22 6.06
C TYR A 178 1.77 -6.30 5.24
N VAL A 179 1.42 -6.00 3.98
CA VAL A 179 0.86 -6.97 3.04
C VAL A 179 1.87 -8.09 2.76
N VAL A 180 3.10 -7.73 2.38
CA VAL A 180 4.18 -8.70 2.12
C VAL A 180 4.44 -9.55 3.36
N GLN A 181 4.57 -8.93 4.53
CA GLN A 181 4.79 -9.66 5.77
C GLN A 181 3.68 -10.67 6.02
N SER A 182 2.41 -10.29 5.87
CA SER A 182 1.28 -11.18 6.10
C SER A 182 1.23 -12.34 5.11
N LEU A 183 1.44 -12.09 3.83
CA LEU A 183 1.40 -13.12 2.79
C LEU A 183 2.61 -14.06 2.89
N ALA A 184 3.82 -13.51 3.00
CA ALA A 184 5.05 -14.29 3.01
C ALA A 184 5.18 -15.17 4.26
N THR A 185 4.82 -14.63 5.44
CA THR A 185 4.83 -15.36 6.70
C THR A 185 4.09 -16.68 6.61
N VAL A 186 2.95 -16.70 5.91
CA VAL A 186 2.10 -17.89 5.80
C VAL A 186 2.65 -18.93 4.84
N LEU A 187 3.32 -18.50 3.77
CA LEU A 187 3.88 -19.42 2.77
C LEU A 187 5.12 -20.16 3.28
N VAL A 188 5.89 -19.57 4.19
CA VAL A 188 7.18 -20.09 4.69
C VAL A 188 7.09 -20.79 6.04
N HIS A 189 5.98 -20.60 6.78
CA HIS A 189 5.92 -21.03 8.16
C HIS A 189 6.02 -22.55 8.35
N ASN A 190 6.90 -22.97 9.26
CA ASN A 190 7.14 -24.37 9.61
C ASN A 190 7.50 -25.27 8.41
N LYS A 191 8.11 -24.70 7.37
CA LYS A 191 8.69 -25.47 6.26
C LYS A 191 10.17 -25.72 6.52
N LYS A 192 10.58 -26.99 6.46
CA LYS A 192 11.99 -27.39 6.57
C LYS A 192 12.74 -26.91 5.32
N VAL A 193 13.96 -26.43 5.52
CA VAL A 193 14.87 -26.10 4.42
C VAL A 193 15.70 -27.34 4.11
N ILE A 194 15.79 -27.67 2.84
CA ILE A 194 16.71 -28.69 2.31
C ILE A 194 17.64 -27.96 1.34
N CYS A 195 18.84 -27.64 1.82
CA CYS A 195 19.86 -27.00 1.00
C CYS A 195 20.21 -27.88 -0.22
N GLY A 196 20.28 -27.27 -1.40
CA GLY A 196 20.81 -27.92 -2.60
C GLY A 196 22.34 -28.07 -2.56
N LYS A 197 22.91 -28.88 -3.46
CA LYS A 197 24.37 -29.11 -3.56
C LYS A 197 25.20 -27.82 -3.70
N ASN A 198 24.63 -26.80 -4.33
CA ASN A 198 25.27 -25.50 -4.54
C ASN A 198 24.99 -24.47 -3.44
N GLU A 199 24.10 -24.81 -2.48
CA GLU A 199 23.73 -23.95 -1.35
C GLU A 199 24.46 -24.34 -0.06
N PHE A 200 25.13 -25.50 -0.04
CA PHE A 200 25.98 -25.88 1.08
C PHE A 200 27.20 -24.98 1.16
N LEU A 201 27.45 -24.49 2.37
CA LEU A 201 28.72 -23.87 2.72
C LEU A 201 29.73 -24.99 2.89
N LYS A 202 30.66 -25.10 1.94
CA LYS A 202 31.77 -26.04 1.98
C LYS A 202 32.94 -25.43 2.71
N MET A 203 33.51 -26.16 3.65
CA MET A 203 34.72 -25.77 4.35
C MET A 203 35.45 -26.99 4.90
N ASP A 204 36.76 -26.84 5.09
CA ASP A 204 37.60 -27.90 5.64
C ASP A 204 37.88 -27.63 7.14
N PRO A 205 37.71 -28.64 8.00
CA PRO A 205 38.03 -28.51 9.41
C PRO A 205 39.56 -28.54 9.63
N PRO A 206 40.07 -27.97 10.73
CA PRO A 206 41.48 -28.08 11.10
C PRO A 206 41.92 -29.54 11.26
N SER A 207 43.19 -29.83 10.99
CA SER A 207 43.76 -31.19 11.05
C SER A 207 43.46 -31.88 12.39
N GLY A 208 42.84 -33.07 12.31
CA GLY A 208 42.50 -33.89 13.49
C GLY A 208 41.10 -33.69 14.07
N GLN A 209 40.24 -32.88 13.44
CA GLN A 209 38.83 -32.73 13.82
C GLN A 209 37.87 -33.17 12.70
N ASN A 210 36.72 -33.72 13.08
CA ASN A 210 35.63 -34.02 12.16
C ASN A 210 34.75 -32.78 11.99
N CYS A 211 34.02 -32.69 10.87
CA CYS A 211 33.06 -31.62 10.62
C CYS A 211 32.09 -31.40 11.79
N GLY A 212 31.58 -32.49 12.36
CA GLY A 212 30.65 -32.45 13.48
C GLY A 212 31.26 -31.90 14.78
N SER A 213 32.54 -32.18 15.08
CA SER A 213 33.18 -31.68 16.29
C SER A 213 33.57 -30.20 16.15
N TYR A 214 34.09 -29.82 14.99
CA TYR A 214 34.47 -28.44 14.68
C TYR A 214 33.28 -27.49 14.72
N LEU A 215 32.15 -27.89 14.12
CA LEU A 215 30.96 -27.04 14.03
C LEU A 215 30.00 -27.14 15.21
N LYS A 216 30.23 -28.03 16.17
CA LYS A 216 29.29 -28.27 17.27
C LYS A 216 28.92 -26.98 18.02
N GLN A 217 29.93 -26.18 18.37
CA GLN A 217 29.73 -24.92 19.08
C GLN A 217 29.04 -23.87 18.20
N TYR A 218 29.40 -23.81 16.91
CA TYR A 218 28.79 -22.88 15.96
C TYR A 218 27.32 -23.22 15.69
N MET A 219 26.98 -24.50 15.49
CA MET A 219 25.60 -24.96 15.31
C MET A 219 24.74 -24.72 16.55
N SER A 220 25.32 -24.84 17.75
CA SER A 220 24.60 -24.52 18.99
C SER A 220 24.24 -23.04 19.10
N ASN A 221 25.08 -22.15 18.59
CA ASN A 221 24.87 -20.70 18.67
C ASN A 221 24.04 -20.14 17.51
N ASN A 222 24.27 -20.65 16.29
CA ASN A 222 23.73 -20.08 15.05
C ASN A 222 22.65 -20.96 14.40
N GLY A 223 22.51 -22.22 14.84
CA GLY A 223 21.63 -23.21 14.23
C GLY A 223 22.21 -23.83 12.97
N GLY A 224 21.33 -24.38 12.12
CA GLY A 224 21.71 -25.10 10.91
C GLY A 224 21.86 -26.61 11.11
N TYR A 225 22.24 -27.31 10.05
CA TYR A 225 22.47 -28.75 10.08
C TYR A 225 23.63 -29.13 9.15
N LEU A 226 24.24 -30.27 9.46
CA LEU A 226 25.29 -30.90 8.65
C LEU A 226 24.73 -32.13 7.96
N VAL A 227 25.17 -32.36 6.72
CA VAL A 227 24.86 -33.59 5.97
C VAL A 227 25.88 -34.68 6.27
N ASN A 228 27.16 -34.31 6.41
CA ASN A 228 28.30 -35.22 6.58
C ASN A 228 29.08 -34.96 7.89
N PRO A 229 28.53 -35.31 9.07
CA PRO A 229 29.17 -35.02 10.35
C PRO A 229 30.52 -35.73 10.58
N GLU A 230 30.77 -36.85 9.89
CA GLU A 230 31.96 -37.69 10.03
C GLU A 230 33.09 -37.34 9.05
N ALA A 231 32.83 -36.47 8.06
CA ALA A 231 33.84 -36.11 7.08
C ALA A 231 34.97 -35.27 7.72
N THR A 232 36.17 -35.42 7.18
CA THR A 232 37.38 -34.66 7.55
C THR A 232 37.78 -33.65 6.47
N THR A 233 37.10 -33.67 5.32
CA THR A 233 37.26 -32.78 4.17
C THR A 233 35.88 -32.49 3.57
N ASP A 234 35.68 -31.30 2.98
CA ASP A 234 34.42 -30.89 2.33
C ASP A 234 33.19 -30.99 3.27
N CYS A 235 33.21 -30.31 4.43
CA CYS A 235 32.04 -30.24 5.30
C CYS A 235 30.89 -29.51 4.61
N GLU A 236 29.74 -30.16 4.43
CA GLU A 236 28.54 -29.57 3.83
C GLU A 236 27.61 -29.05 4.92
N TYR A 237 27.73 -27.74 5.20
CA TYR A 237 26.92 -27.05 6.21
C TYR A 237 25.76 -26.26 5.58
N CYS A 238 24.54 -26.46 6.11
CA CYS A 238 23.37 -25.66 5.76
C CYS A 238 23.03 -24.70 6.92
N PRO A 239 23.02 -23.37 6.69
CA PRO A 239 22.88 -22.38 7.76
C PRO A 239 21.47 -22.30 8.37
N HIS A 240 20.45 -22.81 7.69
CA HIS A 240 19.05 -22.69 8.12
C HIS A 240 18.35 -24.05 8.11
N THR A 241 17.63 -24.34 9.18
CA THR A 241 16.83 -25.58 9.30
C THR A 241 15.37 -25.37 8.90
N VAL A 242 14.86 -24.16 9.06
CA VAL A 242 13.46 -23.78 8.80
C VAL A 242 13.41 -22.49 8.00
N GLN A 243 12.50 -22.38 7.04
CA GLN A 243 12.34 -21.20 6.18
C GLN A 243 12.01 -19.94 6.99
N ASP A 244 11.37 -20.10 8.16
CA ASP A 244 11.17 -19.03 9.14
C ASP A 244 12.46 -18.31 9.55
N GLN A 245 13.62 -18.98 9.54
CA GLN A 245 14.91 -18.36 9.83
C GLN A 245 15.42 -17.52 8.66
N VAL A 246 15.16 -17.96 7.43
CA VAL A 246 15.56 -17.26 6.20
C VAL A 246 14.83 -15.93 6.08
N VAL A 247 13.56 -15.87 6.51
CA VAL A 247 12.71 -14.67 6.38
C VAL A 247 12.92 -13.66 7.52
N LYS A 248 13.55 -14.05 8.63
CA LYS A 248 13.86 -13.14 9.74
C LYS A 248 14.72 -11.95 9.32
N LYS A 249 15.63 -12.13 8.35
CA LYS A 249 16.46 -11.04 7.79
C LYS A 249 15.63 -9.95 7.10
N TYR A 250 14.41 -10.29 6.67
CA TYR A 250 13.44 -9.35 6.10
C TYR A 250 12.46 -8.81 7.17
N ASN A 251 12.75 -9.02 8.46
CA ASN A 251 11.92 -8.59 9.58
C ASN A 251 10.48 -9.15 9.51
N ILE A 252 10.39 -10.42 9.11
CA ILE A 252 9.14 -11.17 8.98
C ILE A 252 9.07 -12.19 10.12
N HIS A 253 8.01 -12.09 10.91
CA HIS A 253 7.81 -12.93 12.09
C HIS A 253 6.39 -13.49 12.11
N TRP A 254 6.28 -14.78 12.39
CA TRP A 254 4.99 -15.48 12.53
C TRP A 254 4.03 -14.82 13.53
N SER A 255 4.57 -14.31 14.64
CA SER A 255 3.78 -13.66 15.69
C SER A 255 3.09 -12.36 15.23
N GLN A 256 3.58 -11.72 14.16
CA GLN A 256 3.12 -10.39 13.74
C GLN A 256 1.96 -10.40 12.75
N ARG A 257 1.50 -11.58 12.30
CA ARG A 257 0.43 -11.73 11.28
C ARG A 257 -0.88 -11.00 11.65
N TRP A 258 -1.34 -11.12 12.89
CA TRP A 258 -2.58 -10.49 13.35
C TRP A 258 -2.44 -8.99 13.62
N ARG A 259 -1.25 -8.55 14.04
CA ARG A 259 -0.93 -7.12 14.15
C ARG A 259 -0.99 -6.46 12.77
N ASN A 260 -0.42 -7.11 11.75
CA ASN A 260 -0.41 -6.60 10.38
C ASN A 260 -1.82 -6.57 9.79
N PHE A 261 -2.67 -7.56 10.09
CA PHE A 261 -4.10 -7.53 9.78
C PHE A 261 -4.80 -6.29 10.40
N GLY A 262 -4.53 -5.98 11.67
CA GLY A 262 -5.08 -4.78 12.32
C GLY A 262 -4.61 -3.47 11.68
N PHE A 263 -3.33 -3.37 11.32
CA PHE A 263 -2.82 -2.18 10.63
C PHE A 263 -3.47 -1.95 9.27
N MET A 264 -3.76 -3.02 8.51
CA MET A 264 -4.45 -2.87 7.23
C MET A 264 -5.85 -2.27 7.38
N TRP A 265 -6.61 -2.66 8.41
CA TRP A 265 -7.90 -2.04 8.71
C TRP A 265 -7.77 -0.55 9.04
N ALA A 266 -6.74 -0.16 9.79
CA ALA A 266 -6.47 1.24 10.07
C ALA A 266 -6.20 2.03 8.77
N TYR A 267 -5.42 1.47 7.84
CA TYR A 267 -5.19 2.08 6.52
C TYR A 267 -6.47 2.17 5.68
N ILE A 268 -7.31 1.14 5.68
CA ILE A 268 -8.59 1.16 4.95
C ILE A 268 -9.49 2.28 5.49
N ILE A 269 -9.68 2.35 6.80
CA ILE A 269 -10.51 3.39 7.43
C ILE A 269 -9.94 4.79 7.14
N PHE A 270 -8.62 4.94 7.24
CA PHE A 270 -7.94 6.19 6.90
C PHE A 270 -8.19 6.59 5.45
N ASN A 271 -8.04 5.66 4.49
CA ASN A 271 -8.27 5.92 3.07
C ASN A 271 -9.72 6.31 2.79
N VAL A 272 -10.70 5.65 3.42
CA VAL A 272 -12.13 5.98 3.26
C VAL A 272 -12.43 7.38 3.82
N PHE A 273 -11.92 7.70 5.01
CA PHE A 273 -12.07 9.03 5.57
C PHE A 273 -11.44 10.09 4.66
N PHE A 274 -10.23 9.84 4.17
CA PHE A 274 -9.49 10.79 3.36
C PHE A 274 -10.10 10.94 1.96
N MET A 275 -10.70 9.88 1.40
CA MET A 275 -11.54 9.93 0.20
C MET A 275 -12.72 10.90 0.37
N LEU A 276 -13.52 10.72 1.44
CA LEU A 276 -14.66 11.60 1.74
C LEU A 276 -14.22 13.04 1.98
N PHE A 277 -13.13 13.23 2.73
CA PHE A 277 -12.58 14.54 3.03
C PHE A 277 -12.07 15.27 1.78
N CYS A 278 -11.28 14.60 0.93
CA CYS A 278 -10.76 15.19 -0.30
C CYS A 278 -11.87 15.59 -1.25
N TYR A 279 -12.88 14.72 -1.43
CA TYR A 279 -14.03 15.04 -2.28
C TYR A 279 -14.79 16.26 -1.73
N TYR A 280 -15.04 16.30 -0.42
CA TYR A 280 -15.70 17.44 0.21
C TYR A 280 -14.93 18.75 0.02
N VAL A 281 -13.61 18.75 0.22
CA VAL A 281 -12.77 19.95 0.12
C VAL A 281 -12.66 20.45 -1.32
N MET A 282 -12.47 19.56 -2.29
CA MET A 282 -12.17 19.91 -3.68
C MET A 282 -13.41 20.20 -4.53
N ARG A 283 -14.55 19.57 -4.21
CA ARG A 283 -15.75 19.62 -5.06
C ARG A 283 -16.96 20.22 -4.37
N VAL A 284 -17.18 19.90 -3.10
CA VAL A 284 -18.37 20.39 -2.36
C VAL A 284 -18.15 21.79 -1.81
N LYS A 285 -16.97 22.06 -1.23
CA LYS A 285 -16.58 23.40 -0.83
C LYS A 285 -16.10 24.19 -2.04
N VAL A 286 -16.89 25.16 -2.48
CA VAL A 286 -16.41 26.23 -3.36
C VAL A 286 -15.36 27.03 -2.59
N TRP A 287 -14.09 26.68 -2.75
CA TRP A 287 -13.01 27.55 -2.33
C TRP A 287 -13.03 28.79 -3.23
N SER A 288 -13.67 29.85 -2.75
CA SER A 288 -13.40 31.18 -3.27
C SER A 288 -11.96 31.53 -2.88
N LEU A 289 -11.00 31.18 -3.74
CA LEU A 289 -9.61 31.65 -3.66
C LEU A 289 -9.53 33.19 -3.65
N GLY A 290 -10.59 33.88 -4.10
CA GLY A 290 -10.75 35.34 -3.96
C GLY A 290 -11.16 35.84 -2.56
N GLY A 291 -11.58 34.96 -1.65
CA GLY A 291 -11.86 35.28 -0.25
C GLY A 291 -10.63 35.24 0.64
N LEU A 292 -9.70 34.31 0.37
CA LEU A 292 -8.46 34.13 1.14
C LEU A 292 -7.35 35.13 0.76
N LEU A 293 -7.37 35.66 -0.46
CA LEU A 293 -6.44 36.71 -0.92
C LEU A 293 -7.02 38.13 -0.79
N ASN A 294 -8.22 38.31 -0.22
CA ASN A 294 -8.80 39.63 -0.02
C ASN A 294 -8.24 40.31 1.24
N ILE A 295 -6.96 40.66 1.21
CA ILE A 295 -6.28 41.55 2.19
C ILE A 295 -7.03 42.91 2.29
N LYS A 296 -7.86 43.26 1.31
CA LYS A 296 -8.71 44.47 1.33
C LYS A 296 -9.87 44.41 2.35
N SER A 297 -10.16 43.24 2.92
CA SER A 297 -11.15 43.08 4.00
C SER A 297 -10.62 43.49 5.38
N TRP A 298 -9.29 43.60 5.54
CA TRP A 298 -8.65 44.07 6.77
C TRP A 298 -8.61 45.60 6.89
N ILE A 299 -8.92 46.33 5.82
CA ILE A 299 -9.09 47.78 5.86
C ILE A 299 -10.58 48.04 6.10
N PRO A 300 -10.98 48.59 7.26
CA PRO A 300 -12.37 48.91 7.51
C PRO A 300 -12.85 49.91 6.45
N LYS A 301 -13.72 49.47 5.55
CA LYS A 301 -14.45 50.42 4.69
C LYS A 301 -15.29 51.29 5.60
N LYS A 302 -15.03 52.61 5.58
CA LYS A 302 -15.88 53.61 6.24
C LYS A 302 -17.30 53.39 5.71
N LYS A 303 -18.23 53.04 6.60
CA LYS A 303 -19.66 52.93 6.27
C LYS A 303 -20.09 54.30 5.73
N GLU A 304 -20.35 54.41 4.43
CA GLU A 304 -21.04 55.58 3.91
C GLU A 304 -22.46 55.56 4.47
N ARG A 305 -22.82 56.64 5.16
CA ARG A 305 -24.12 56.84 5.77
C ARG A 305 -25.15 56.88 4.63
N HIS A 306 -26.07 55.91 4.58
CA HIS A 306 -27.10 55.80 3.53
C HIS A 306 -28.23 56.83 3.64
N GLU A 307 -28.09 57.82 4.52
CA GLU A 307 -29.09 58.85 4.75
C GLU A 307 -28.45 60.21 4.48
N LYS A 308 -29.05 60.99 3.57
CA LYS A 308 -28.59 62.35 3.25
C LYS A 308 -28.70 63.19 4.53
N ASP A 309 -27.61 63.83 4.95
CA ASP A 309 -27.66 64.79 6.05
C ASP A 309 -28.63 65.93 5.68
N THR A 310 -29.74 66.00 6.40
CA THR A 310 -30.80 67.03 6.28
C THR A 310 -30.52 68.27 7.13
N THR A 311 -29.27 68.44 7.57
CA THR A 311 -28.88 69.63 8.34
C THR A 311 -28.82 70.87 7.46
N ILE A 312 -29.33 71.98 7.99
CA ILE A 312 -29.36 73.36 7.47
C ILE A 312 -28.03 73.92 6.93
N PHE A 313 -26.90 73.22 7.12
CA PHE A 313 -25.56 73.63 6.68
C PHE A 313 -25.11 72.96 5.37
N GLN A 314 -26.04 72.49 4.52
CA GLN A 314 -25.67 72.01 3.19
C GLN A 314 -25.00 73.11 2.37
N LYS A 315 -23.75 72.84 1.94
CA LYS A 315 -22.96 73.70 1.06
C LYS A 315 -23.75 73.92 -0.24
N LYS A 316 -24.15 75.16 -0.52
CA LYS A 316 -24.91 75.48 -1.74
C LYS A 316 -23.93 75.80 -2.89
N PRO A 317 -24.30 75.51 -4.15
CA PRO A 317 -23.47 75.89 -5.30
C PRO A 317 -23.38 77.43 -5.36
N GLY A 318 -22.24 77.96 -4.93
CA GLY A 318 -21.99 79.41 -4.76
C GLY A 318 -21.12 79.76 -3.55
N ASP A 319 -21.09 78.91 -2.51
CA ASP A 319 -20.30 79.15 -1.29
C ASP A 319 -18.79 79.08 -1.52
N GLU A 320 -18.32 78.46 -2.60
CA GLU A 320 -16.90 78.33 -2.93
C GLU A 320 -16.27 79.65 -3.36
N ASN A 321 -17.08 80.59 -3.86
CA ASN A 321 -16.62 81.93 -4.25
C ASN A 321 -16.54 82.92 -3.07
N MET A 322 -17.07 82.55 -1.90
CA MET A 322 -17.03 83.39 -0.69
C MET A 322 -15.84 83.06 0.22
N VAL A 323 -15.18 81.91 0.00
CA VAL A 323 -13.99 81.48 0.76
C VAL A 323 -12.69 82.00 0.12
N SER A 324 -12.72 82.48 -1.12
CA SER A 324 -11.54 83.01 -1.85
C SER A 324 -11.34 84.53 -1.69
N LYS A 325 -12.20 85.23 -0.96
CA LYS A 325 -12.02 86.63 -0.58
C LYS A 325 -12.02 86.77 0.95
N GLN A 326 -10.90 86.42 1.57
CA GLN A 326 -10.39 87.07 2.78
C GLN A 326 -8.93 86.72 3.01
#